data_AF-A0A660T9K2-F1
#
_entry.id   AF-A0A660T9K2-F1
#
_cell.length_a   1.000
_cell.length_b   1.000
_cell.length_c   1.000
_cell.angle_alpha   90.00
_cell.angle_beta   90.00
_cell.angle_gamma   90.00
#
_symmetry.space_group_name_H-M   'P 1'
#
loop_
_entity.id
_entity.type
_entity.pdbx_description
1 polymer ?
#
loop_
_entity_poly.entity_id
_entity_poly.type
_entity_poly.pdbx_seq_one_letter_code
_entity_poly.pdbx_strand_id
1 'polypeptide(L)'
;MAGYNIYFADLHFHTNYSDNRDRATIEDMIIKGSRHGITIFGTADHNHNLDIIKWKTQVEETKKLQSKYPNFLIMNNCEITFLLGHFVVINPEIIRGTIEEGYRFLYTKRNIIKILAHPNPGTDEWHTRIVPFIKGIEVVNGSVFRKAVKSGYKFRTALDIPMLHSYSEYIAMGYPVAAIGNSDAHGLSEIGSGMTGLYLPEKPEKSDLLYAIANQKTFATTDQGIHLKCSMDNARHEFNWQISWDPEITDRTDKYTVEIYNRSDRVAVTENSGKIKATEDGIYWAVVFNRENIAVSSPLCYKKTETEYFSSMRLNFENKLEKHAVETRFKNTLKDIYWLELRKKTSFNFSPVKKSVKAEIEIYSPTREPLITDALGNKINFRLSSPASYRTIINKQCRNPCFDEFYIWLKRNEIHEYMFFNIDYKNNGDLFILNALLVPAKMVFIDNFGKKYRDISASIKKLVSSKTLYKLTVKTLYKLSIQLDFDSYYFPFEINKNRSEIHNYLFWINHNYSTAYKIPKSTRQAWENIFQIFM
;
A
#
# COMPACT_ATOMS: atom_id res chain seq x y z
N MET A 1 -25.22 -10.58 -20.77
CA MET A 1 -23.94 -10.70 -21.51
C MET A 1 -24.01 -11.99 -22.31
N ALA A 2 -24.64 -11.96 -23.49
CA ALA A 2 -24.54 -13.09 -24.41
C ALA A 2 -23.10 -13.13 -24.96
N GLY A 3 -22.49 -14.31 -25.04
CA GLY A 3 -21.18 -14.50 -25.66
C GLY A 3 -19.94 -14.30 -24.77
N TYR A 4 -20.08 -14.25 -23.44
CA TYR A 4 -18.96 -14.21 -22.51
C TYR A 4 -18.93 -15.46 -21.62
N ASN A 5 -17.75 -16.05 -21.45
CA ASN A 5 -17.45 -17.15 -20.54
C ASN A 5 -16.65 -16.64 -19.33
N ILE A 6 -16.63 -17.42 -18.25
CA ILE A 6 -15.78 -17.16 -17.08
C ILE A 6 -14.46 -17.90 -17.28
N TYR A 7 -13.35 -17.18 -17.13
CA TYR A 7 -12.00 -17.74 -17.06
C TYR A 7 -11.36 -17.37 -15.73
N PHE A 8 -10.55 -18.26 -15.18
CA PHE A 8 -9.79 -17.98 -13.96
C PHE A 8 -8.35 -17.64 -14.28
N ALA A 9 -7.88 -16.58 -13.62
CA ALA A 9 -6.52 -16.09 -13.74
C ALA A 9 -5.81 -16.07 -12.39
N ASP A 10 -4.51 -16.32 -12.43
CA ASP A 10 -3.58 -15.94 -11.37
C ASP A 10 -2.50 -15.06 -12.00
N LEU A 11 -2.62 -13.75 -11.78
CA LEU A 11 -1.82 -12.72 -12.42
C LEU A 11 -0.62 -12.29 -11.56
N HIS A 12 -0.48 -12.88 -10.38
CA HIS A 12 0.57 -12.57 -9.42
C HIS A 12 1.08 -13.83 -8.73
N PHE A 13 2.07 -14.46 -9.35
CA PHE A 13 2.90 -15.49 -8.71
C PHE A 13 4.38 -15.28 -9.04
N HIS A 14 5.24 -15.82 -8.19
CA HIS A 14 6.70 -15.69 -8.28
C HIS A 14 7.34 -16.98 -8.76
N THR A 15 8.48 -16.87 -9.43
CA THR A 15 9.20 -17.99 -10.04
C THR A 15 10.65 -18.01 -9.60
N ASN A 16 11.45 -18.91 -10.16
CA ASN A 16 12.89 -18.99 -9.92
C ASN A 16 13.67 -17.72 -10.36
N TYR A 17 13.02 -16.79 -11.06
CA TYR A 17 13.58 -15.47 -11.37
C TYR A 17 13.56 -14.50 -10.18
N SER A 18 12.69 -14.74 -9.19
CA SER A 18 12.58 -14.00 -7.92
C SER A 18 12.98 -14.88 -6.72
N ASP A 19 12.18 -14.83 -5.68
CA ASP A 19 12.35 -15.39 -4.35
C ASP A 19 11.42 -16.60 -4.09
N ASN A 20 10.91 -17.22 -5.16
CA ASN A 20 10.19 -18.49 -5.06
C ASN A 20 11.05 -19.54 -4.32
N ARG A 21 10.50 -20.07 -3.23
CA ARG A 21 11.18 -20.95 -2.28
C ARG A 21 11.44 -22.34 -2.84
N ASP A 22 10.58 -22.79 -3.74
CA ASP A 22 10.70 -24.09 -4.41
C ASP A 22 11.61 -24.01 -5.64
N ARG A 23 12.07 -22.81 -6.01
CA ARG A 23 12.77 -22.54 -7.28
C ARG A 23 11.97 -23.03 -8.50
N ALA A 24 10.64 -22.95 -8.41
CA ALA A 24 9.73 -23.38 -9.47
C ALA A 24 9.94 -22.55 -10.76
N THR A 25 9.94 -23.21 -11.90
CA THR A 25 9.94 -22.55 -13.22
C THR A 25 8.56 -21.95 -13.53
N ILE A 26 8.46 -21.15 -14.59
CA ILE A 26 7.15 -20.64 -15.07
C ILE A 26 6.24 -21.83 -15.43
N GLU A 27 6.79 -22.87 -16.06
CA GLU A 27 6.06 -24.06 -16.46
C GLU A 27 5.51 -24.84 -15.26
N ASP A 28 6.30 -25.03 -14.20
CA ASP A 28 5.85 -25.71 -12.98
C ASP A 28 4.63 -25.02 -12.36
N MET A 29 4.65 -23.67 -12.33
CA MET A 29 3.56 -22.85 -11.82
C MET A 29 2.30 -22.99 -12.68
N ILE A 30 2.43 -23.01 -14.01
CA ILE A 30 1.32 -23.23 -14.95
C ILE A 30 0.71 -24.62 -14.76
N ILE A 31 1.54 -25.67 -14.75
CA ILE A 31 1.08 -27.06 -14.59
C ILE A 31 0.34 -27.20 -13.27
N LYS A 32 0.87 -26.64 -12.17
CA LYS A 32 0.22 -26.71 -10.87
C LYS A 32 -1.07 -25.89 -10.85
N GLY A 33 -1.08 -24.66 -11.35
CA GLY A 33 -2.26 -23.80 -11.35
C GLY A 33 -3.39 -24.29 -12.26
N SER A 34 -3.08 -24.96 -13.37
CA SER A 34 -4.10 -25.58 -14.24
C SER A 34 -4.93 -26.66 -13.54
N ARG A 35 -4.39 -27.31 -12.49
CA ARG A 35 -5.14 -28.25 -11.64
C ARG A 35 -6.18 -27.55 -10.76
N HIS A 36 -6.07 -26.23 -10.63
CA HIS A 36 -7.02 -25.34 -9.95
C HIS A 36 -7.89 -24.56 -10.97
N GLY A 37 -8.02 -25.06 -12.20
CA GLY A 37 -8.84 -24.47 -13.26
C GLY A 37 -8.37 -23.11 -13.78
N ILE A 38 -7.17 -22.68 -13.40
CA ILE A 38 -6.56 -21.46 -13.91
C ILE A 38 -6.17 -21.70 -15.38
N THR A 39 -6.59 -20.81 -16.26
CA THR A 39 -6.27 -20.83 -17.69
C THR A 39 -5.46 -19.60 -18.12
N ILE A 40 -5.31 -18.63 -17.23
CA ILE A 40 -4.61 -17.37 -17.48
C ILE A 40 -3.56 -17.19 -16.39
N PHE A 41 -2.31 -17.03 -16.79
CA PHE A 41 -1.16 -17.01 -15.89
C PHE A 41 -0.37 -15.72 -16.08
N GLY A 42 0.02 -15.08 -14.99
CA GLY A 42 0.90 -13.93 -14.99
C GLY A 42 2.05 -14.12 -14.01
N THR A 43 3.28 -14.26 -14.53
CA THR A 43 4.47 -14.11 -13.69
C THR A 43 4.48 -12.71 -13.10
N ALA A 44 4.92 -12.53 -11.88
CA ALA A 44 5.01 -11.22 -11.24
C ALA A 44 6.25 -11.12 -10.36
N ASP A 45 7.35 -11.74 -10.79
CA ASP A 45 8.64 -11.65 -10.11
C ASP A 45 9.03 -10.20 -9.80
N HIS A 46 9.68 -10.02 -8.65
CA HIS A 46 9.99 -8.69 -8.15
C HIS A 46 10.96 -7.94 -9.08
N ASN A 47 10.67 -6.68 -9.34
CA ASN A 47 11.51 -5.83 -10.20
C ASN A 47 12.98 -5.81 -9.75
N HIS A 48 13.27 -5.77 -8.44
CA HIS A 48 14.64 -5.73 -7.92
C HIS A 48 15.42 -7.04 -8.09
N ASN A 49 14.74 -8.16 -8.40
CA ASN A 49 15.38 -9.44 -8.75
C ASN A 49 15.70 -9.55 -10.25
N LEU A 50 15.11 -8.67 -11.06
CA LEU A 50 15.13 -8.68 -12.52
C LEU A 50 16.04 -7.56 -13.06
N ASP A 51 17.20 -7.95 -13.60
CA ASP A 51 17.92 -7.08 -14.52
C ASP A 51 17.38 -7.23 -15.95
N ILE A 52 17.88 -6.38 -16.87
CA ILE A 52 17.43 -6.40 -18.28
C ILE A 52 17.69 -7.75 -18.97
N ILE A 53 18.71 -8.50 -18.57
CA ILE A 53 19.05 -9.79 -19.16
C ILE A 53 18.03 -10.83 -18.67
N LYS A 54 17.82 -10.92 -17.35
CA LYS A 54 16.83 -11.81 -16.74
C LYS A 54 15.41 -11.51 -17.25
N TRP A 55 15.03 -10.24 -17.34
CA TRP A 55 13.73 -9.85 -17.89
C TRP A 55 13.54 -10.37 -19.32
N LYS A 56 14.54 -10.17 -20.19
CA LYS A 56 14.49 -10.69 -21.56
C LYS A 56 14.40 -12.23 -21.59
N THR A 57 15.18 -12.92 -20.76
CA THR A 57 15.12 -14.38 -20.68
C THR A 57 13.73 -14.85 -20.26
N GLN A 58 13.13 -14.23 -19.24
CA GLN A 58 11.79 -14.54 -18.76
C GLN A 58 10.71 -14.28 -19.81
N VAL A 59 10.81 -13.17 -20.55
CA VAL A 59 9.92 -12.85 -21.68
C VAL A 59 10.01 -13.92 -22.77
N GLU A 60 11.21 -14.35 -23.14
CA GLU A 60 11.40 -15.39 -24.17
C GLU A 60 10.90 -16.77 -23.70
N GLU A 61 11.09 -17.11 -22.43
CA GLU A 61 10.51 -18.32 -21.83
C GLU A 61 8.98 -18.27 -21.86
N THR A 62 8.39 -17.15 -21.46
CA THR A 62 6.94 -16.93 -21.52
C THR A 62 6.38 -17.10 -22.94
N LYS A 63 7.07 -16.56 -23.96
CA LYS A 63 6.68 -16.73 -25.37
C LYS A 63 6.73 -18.20 -25.81
N LYS A 64 7.79 -18.93 -25.44
CA LYS A 64 7.92 -20.36 -25.75
C LYS A 64 6.80 -21.17 -25.09
N LEU A 65 6.49 -20.88 -23.84
CA LEU A 65 5.40 -21.55 -23.11
C LEU A 65 4.04 -21.22 -23.71
N GLN A 66 3.82 -19.98 -24.16
CA GLN A 66 2.59 -19.60 -24.87
C GLN A 66 2.39 -20.41 -26.16
N SER A 67 3.46 -20.70 -26.91
CA SER A 67 3.40 -21.57 -28.09
C SER A 67 3.19 -23.05 -27.72
N LYS A 68 3.79 -23.51 -26.61
CA LYS A 68 3.66 -24.88 -26.12
C LYS A 68 2.25 -25.18 -25.56
N TYR A 69 1.61 -24.19 -24.94
CA TYR A 69 0.29 -24.30 -24.32
C TYR A 69 -0.69 -23.28 -24.92
N PRO A 70 -1.16 -23.49 -26.17
CA PRO A 70 -1.98 -22.51 -26.89
C PRO A 70 -3.38 -22.27 -26.27
N ASN A 71 -3.83 -23.16 -25.39
CA ASN A 71 -5.11 -23.04 -24.68
C ASN A 71 -5.01 -22.16 -23.42
N PHE A 72 -3.80 -21.75 -23.01
CA PHE A 72 -3.58 -20.85 -21.89
C PHE A 72 -3.20 -19.47 -22.38
N LEU A 73 -3.50 -18.45 -21.59
CA LEU A 73 -2.99 -17.11 -21.80
C LEU A 73 -1.86 -16.84 -20.80
N ILE A 74 -0.63 -16.67 -21.29
CA ILE A 74 0.54 -16.50 -20.43
C ILE A 74 1.09 -15.09 -20.60
N MET A 75 1.09 -14.36 -19.50
CA MET A 75 1.48 -12.96 -19.37
C MET A 75 2.80 -12.87 -18.61
N ASN A 76 3.67 -11.96 -19.04
CA ASN A 76 4.89 -11.64 -18.31
C ASN A 76 4.67 -10.33 -17.56
N ASN A 77 4.18 -10.39 -16.32
CA ASN A 77 3.97 -9.21 -15.48
C ASN A 77 5.22 -8.98 -14.61
N CYS A 78 5.18 -7.94 -13.78
CA CYS A 78 6.24 -7.68 -12.81
C CYS A 78 5.63 -7.02 -11.58
N GLU A 79 5.94 -7.52 -10.38
CA GLU A 79 5.63 -6.82 -9.15
C GLU A 79 6.69 -5.74 -8.90
N ILE A 80 6.26 -4.48 -9.00
CA ILE A 80 7.08 -3.36 -8.59
C ILE A 80 6.98 -3.26 -7.07
N THR A 81 8.10 -3.59 -6.43
CA THR A 81 8.22 -3.71 -4.99
C THR A 81 8.85 -2.44 -4.42
N PHE A 82 8.17 -1.82 -3.46
CA PHE A 82 8.71 -0.73 -2.64
C PHE A 82 8.54 -1.07 -1.18
N LEU A 83 9.30 -0.42 -0.30
CA LEU A 83 9.09 -0.55 1.12
C LEU A 83 7.75 0.06 1.58
N LEU A 84 7.17 1.01 0.84
CA LEU A 84 5.83 1.48 1.15
C LEU A 84 4.77 0.42 0.84
N GLY A 85 4.98 -0.44 -0.14
CA GLY A 85 3.96 -1.35 -0.65
C GLY A 85 4.16 -1.67 -2.12
N HIS A 86 3.35 -2.58 -2.63
CA HIS A 86 3.64 -3.26 -3.89
C HIS A 86 2.52 -3.05 -4.92
N PHE A 87 2.88 -3.08 -6.19
CA PHE A 87 1.89 -3.16 -7.27
C PHE A 87 2.40 -3.98 -8.44
N VAL A 88 1.50 -4.75 -9.05
CA VAL A 88 1.78 -5.52 -10.25
C VAL A 88 1.53 -4.65 -11.48
N VAL A 89 2.52 -4.60 -12.36
CA VAL A 89 2.38 -4.02 -13.70
C VAL A 89 2.14 -5.16 -14.67
N ILE A 90 1.00 -5.12 -15.39
CA ILE A 90 0.63 -6.18 -16.32
C ILE A 90 1.31 -5.95 -17.67
N ASN A 91 2.05 -6.97 -18.13
CA ASN A 91 2.73 -7.02 -19.42
C ASN A 91 3.55 -5.74 -19.77
N PRO A 92 4.47 -5.28 -18.88
CA PRO A 92 5.33 -4.15 -19.21
C PRO A 92 6.27 -4.48 -20.37
N GLU A 93 6.66 -3.48 -21.16
CA GLU A 93 7.59 -3.67 -22.28
C GLU A 93 9.01 -4.01 -21.80
N ILE A 94 9.46 -3.32 -20.75
CA ILE A 94 10.81 -3.43 -20.23
C ILE A 94 10.80 -3.28 -18.71
N ILE A 95 11.58 -4.14 -18.06
CA ILE A 95 11.98 -4.00 -16.66
C ILE A 95 13.51 -3.96 -16.61
N ARG A 96 14.03 -2.95 -15.93
CA ARG A 96 15.45 -2.70 -15.68
C ARG A 96 15.83 -3.00 -14.23
N GLY A 97 14.82 -3.21 -13.37
CA GLY A 97 14.98 -3.44 -11.94
C GLY A 97 15.39 -2.21 -11.15
N THR A 98 15.29 -1.02 -11.75
CA THR A 98 15.53 0.24 -11.04
C THR A 98 14.22 0.74 -10.45
N ILE A 99 14.28 1.37 -9.29
CA ILE A 99 13.05 1.96 -8.76
C ILE A 99 12.71 3.32 -9.41
N GLU A 100 13.64 4.02 -10.06
CA GLU A 100 13.27 5.16 -10.92
C GLU A 100 12.18 4.71 -11.93
N GLU A 101 12.38 3.52 -12.51
CA GLU A 101 11.37 2.89 -13.34
C GLU A 101 10.09 2.53 -12.56
N GLY A 102 10.20 2.05 -11.33
CA GLY A 102 9.07 1.85 -10.44
C GLY A 102 8.22 3.12 -10.22
N TYR A 103 8.82 4.25 -9.83
CA TYR A 103 8.11 5.52 -9.68
C TYR A 103 7.56 6.03 -11.01
N ARG A 104 8.27 5.78 -12.11
CA ARG A 104 7.74 6.06 -13.45
C ARG A 104 6.47 5.27 -13.69
N PHE A 105 6.41 3.97 -13.38
CA PHE A 105 5.15 3.21 -13.49
C PHE A 105 4.07 3.77 -12.56
N LEU A 106 4.43 4.09 -11.31
CA LEU A 106 3.50 4.61 -10.30
C LEU A 106 2.76 5.85 -10.80
N TYR A 107 3.50 6.85 -11.28
CA TYR A 107 2.96 8.17 -11.61
C TYR A 107 2.67 8.39 -13.10
N THR A 108 3.08 7.51 -14.00
CA THR A 108 2.79 7.70 -15.43
C THR A 108 1.38 7.20 -15.75
N LYS A 109 0.57 8.07 -16.38
CA LYS A 109 -0.77 7.77 -16.89
C LYS A 109 -0.75 6.95 -18.19
N ARG A 110 0.28 6.11 -18.40
CA ARG A 110 0.34 5.25 -19.58
C ARG A 110 -0.86 4.28 -19.54
N ASN A 111 -1.27 3.80 -20.72
CA ASN A 111 -2.25 2.71 -20.90
C ASN A 111 -1.67 1.37 -20.42
N ILE A 112 -1.19 1.33 -19.19
CA ILE A 112 -0.61 0.16 -18.55
C ILE A 112 -1.51 -0.17 -17.36
N ILE A 113 -1.94 -1.42 -17.30
CA ILE A 113 -2.75 -1.90 -16.18
C ILE A 113 -1.84 -2.08 -14.98
N LYS A 114 -2.20 -1.40 -13.89
CA LYS A 114 -1.54 -1.50 -12.58
C LYS A 114 -2.54 -2.08 -11.59
N ILE A 115 -2.11 -3.09 -10.86
CA ILE A 115 -2.89 -3.73 -9.80
C ILE A 115 -2.19 -3.46 -8.49
N LEU A 116 -2.87 -2.82 -7.55
CA LEU A 116 -2.35 -2.69 -6.19
C LEU A 116 -2.31 -4.07 -5.52
N ALA A 117 -1.12 -4.56 -5.21
CA ALA A 117 -0.90 -5.89 -4.67
C ALA A 117 -1.10 -5.90 -3.15
N HIS A 118 -1.83 -6.91 -2.67
CA HIS A 118 -2.10 -7.23 -1.26
C HIS A 118 -2.15 -6.04 -0.29
N PRO A 119 -2.89 -4.94 -0.55
CA PRO A 119 -2.81 -3.72 0.24
C PRO A 119 -3.12 -4.01 1.71
N ASN A 120 -2.23 -3.56 2.60
CA ASN A 120 -2.29 -3.71 4.06
C ASN A 120 -1.74 -5.03 4.65
N PRO A 121 -0.57 -5.56 4.24
CA PRO A 121 0.23 -6.28 5.22
C PRO A 121 0.69 -5.24 6.24
N GLY A 122 0.70 -5.55 7.54
CA GLY A 122 1.06 -4.57 8.58
C GLY A 122 2.46 -3.96 8.47
N THR A 123 3.23 -4.32 7.44
CA THR A 123 4.55 -3.80 7.08
C THR A 123 4.53 -2.65 6.07
N ASP A 124 3.46 -2.45 5.31
CA ASP A 124 3.47 -1.60 4.11
C ASP A 124 2.68 -0.31 4.36
N GLU A 125 3.24 0.86 4.11
CA GLU A 125 2.56 2.16 4.24
C GLU A 125 1.33 2.38 3.33
N TRP A 126 1.07 1.54 2.30
CA TRP A 126 -0.07 1.76 1.38
C TRP A 126 -1.44 1.63 2.05
N HIS A 127 -1.53 1.05 3.25
CA HIS A 127 -2.76 1.13 4.06
C HIS A 127 -3.13 2.55 4.51
N THR A 128 -2.24 3.53 4.30
CA THR A 128 -2.48 4.95 4.60
C THR A 128 -2.50 5.83 3.35
N ARG A 129 -2.30 5.26 2.15
CA ARG A 129 -2.10 6.03 0.91
C ARG A 129 -2.90 5.50 -0.25
N ILE A 130 -3.53 6.43 -0.96
CA ILE A 130 -4.15 6.17 -2.25
C ILE A 130 -3.10 6.26 -3.33
N VAL A 131 -2.92 5.16 -4.04
CA VAL A 131 -2.09 5.13 -5.23
C VAL A 131 -2.88 5.43 -6.49
N PRO A 132 -2.45 6.44 -7.27
CA PRO A 132 -3.19 6.91 -8.42
C PRO A 132 -3.07 5.96 -9.61
N PHE A 133 -4.06 6.05 -10.49
CA PHE A 133 -4.07 5.41 -11.81
C PHE A 133 -3.99 3.88 -11.79
N ILE A 134 -4.33 3.22 -10.67
CA ILE A 134 -4.50 1.77 -10.63
C ILE A 134 -5.79 1.37 -11.36
N LYS A 135 -5.81 0.16 -11.91
CA LYS A 135 -6.98 -0.42 -12.60
C LYS A 135 -7.58 -1.60 -11.87
N GLY A 136 -6.82 -2.19 -10.95
CA GLY A 136 -7.30 -3.21 -10.05
C GLY A 136 -6.63 -3.11 -8.68
N ILE A 137 -7.20 -3.84 -7.73
CA ILE A 137 -6.68 -3.99 -6.38
C ILE A 137 -6.89 -5.44 -5.96
N GLU A 138 -5.86 -6.03 -5.37
CA GLU A 138 -5.96 -7.37 -4.81
C GLU A 138 -6.83 -7.35 -3.56
N VAL A 139 -8.08 -7.76 -3.73
CA VAL A 139 -9.04 -7.91 -2.64
C VAL A 139 -9.01 -9.30 -2.02
N VAL A 140 -8.48 -10.27 -2.77
CA VAL A 140 -8.16 -11.62 -2.31
C VAL A 140 -6.69 -11.89 -2.63
N ASN A 141 -5.86 -11.89 -1.60
CA ASN A 141 -4.52 -12.45 -1.68
C ASN A 141 -4.48 -13.77 -0.91
N GLY A 142 -4.27 -14.87 -1.64
CA GLY A 142 -4.39 -16.22 -1.09
C GLY A 142 -3.36 -16.55 -0.01
N SER A 143 -2.18 -15.91 -0.03
CA SER A 143 -1.16 -16.07 1.02
C SER A 143 -1.57 -15.37 2.32
N VAL A 144 -2.10 -14.14 2.23
CA VAL A 144 -2.55 -13.34 3.37
C VAL A 144 -3.82 -13.93 3.98
N PHE A 145 -4.81 -14.27 3.15
CA PHE A 145 -6.09 -14.81 3.60
C PHE A 145 -5.91 -16.14 4.35
N ARG A 146 -5.13 -17.08 3.80
CA ARG A 146 -4.85 -18.36 4.47
C ARG A 146 -4.12 -18.18 5.81
N LYS A 147 -3.20 -17.22 5.92
CA LYS A 147 -2.53 -16.91 7.20
C LYS A 147 -3.53 -16.42 8.25
N ALA A 148 -4.47 -15.56 7.86
CA ALA A 148 -5.51 -15.07 8.76
C ALA A 148 -6.45 -16.19 9.24
N VAL A 149 -6.93 -17.03 8.32
CA VAL A 149 -7.78 -18.19 8.64
C VAL A 149 -7.05 -19.18 9.55
N LYS A 150 -5.80 -19.55 9.23
CA LYS A 150 -4.97 -20.44 10.07
C LYS A 150 -4.70 -19.89 11.47
N SER A 151 -4.70 -18.57 11.62
CA SER A 151 -4.54 -17.91 12.93
C SER A 151 -5.83 -17.89 13.75
N GLY A 152 -6.91 -18.50 13.24
CA GLY A 152 -8.22 -18.55 13.90
C GLY A 152 -8.98 -17.22 13.86
N TYR A 153 -8.58 -16.29 13.00
CA TYR A 153 -9.27 -15.01 12.88
C TYR A 153 -10.69 -15.23 12.33
N LYS A 154 -11.69 -14.67 13.02
CA LYS A 154 -13.10 -14.77 12.64
C LYS A 154 -13.57 -13.42 12.11
N PHE A 155 -13.81 -13.35 10.81
CA PHE A 155 -14.42 -12.17 10.17
C PHE A 155 -15.90 -12.10 10.55
N ARG A 156 -16.35 -10.99 11.14
CA ARG A 156 -17.77 -10.73 11.44
C ARG A 156 -18.45 -10.05 10.26
N THR A 157 -17.70 -9.25 9.52
CA THR A 157 -18.12 -8.59 8.28
C THR A 157 -17.00 -8.70 7.25
N ALA A 158 -17.31 -8.54 5.97
CA ALA A 158 -16.30 -8.53 4.92
C ALA A 158 -15.24 -7.42 5.14
N LEU A 159 -15.64 -6.26 5.65
CA LEU A 159 -14.72 -5.14 5.89
C LEU A 159 -13.74 -5.37 7.05
N ASP A 160 -13.89 -6.46 7.82
CA ASP A 160 -12.87 -6.90 8.79
C ASP A 160 -11.62 -7.47 8.08
N ILE A 161 -11.70 -7.75 6.78
CA ILE A 161 -10.58 -8.16 5.94
C ILE A 161 -9.83 -6.91 5.48
N PRO A 162 -8.54 -6.73 5.88
CA PRO A 162 -7.78 -5.51 5.59
C PRO A 162 -7.76 -5.07 4.12
N MET A 163 -7.65 -6.02 3.19
CA MET A 163 -7.65 -5.74 1.74
C MET A 163 -9.00 -5.19 1.25
N LEU A 164 -10.11 -5.67 1.83
CA LEU A 164 -11.45 -5.18 1.50
C LEU A 164 -11.74 -3.80 2.09
N HIS A 165 -11.15 -3.49 3.24
CA HIS A 165 -11.18 -2.13 3.76
C HIS A 165 -10.55 -1.15 2.76
N SER A 166 -9.32 -1.41 2.30
CA SER A 166 -8.63 -0.58 1.30
C SER A 166 -9.44 -0.45 0.00
N TYR A 167 -10.03 -1.55 -0.47
CA TYR A 167 -10.91 -1.54 -1.64
C TYR A 167 -12.13 -0.63 -1.45
N SER A 168 -12.78 -0.71 -0.29
CA SER A 168 -13.93 0.13 0.03
C SER A 168 -13.57 1.62 0.09
N GLU A 169 -12.35 1.97 0.52
CA GLU A 169 -11.87 3.36 0.52
C GLU A 169 -11.73 3.91 -0.90
N TYR A 170 -11.14 3.12 -1.82
CA TYR A 170 -11.06 3.50 -3.24
C TYR A 170 -12.44 3.72 -3.86
N ILE A 171 -13.38 2.81 -3.59
CA ILE A 171 -14.76 2.93 -4.08
C ILE A 171 -15.46 4.15 -3.46
N ALA A 172 -15.28 4.41 -2.16
CA ALA A 172 -15.88 5.54 -1.47
C ALA A 172 -15.39 6.90 -2.00
N MET A 173 -14.15 6.95 -2.52
CA MET A 173 -13.62 8.11 -3.23
C MET A 173 -14.15 8.27 -4.66
N GLY A 174 -15.04 7.38 -5.11
CA GLY A 174 -15.58 7.38 -6.47
C GLY A 174 -14.61 6.84 -7.52
N TYR A 175 -13.61 6.05 -7.10
CA TYR A 175 -12.62 5.46 -8.00
C TYR A 175 -12.91 3.97 -8.25
N PRO A 176 -13.67 3.62 -9.31
CA PRO A 176 -13.95 2.22 -9.61
C PRO A 176 -12.68 1.51 -10.05
N VAL A 177 -12.24 0.54 -9.27
CA VAL A 177 -11.10 -0.33 -9.54
C VAL A 177 -11.58 -1.78 -9.59
N ALA A 178 -10.98 -2.60 -10.45
CA ALA A 178 -11.34 -4.01 -10.54
C ALA A 178 -10.98 -4.75 -9.24
N ALA A 179 -11.87 -5.64 -8.81
CA ALA A 179 -11.59 -6.63 -7.78
C ALA A 179 -10.70 -7.73 -8.38
N ILE A 180 -9.48 -7.85 -7.88
CA ILE A 180 -8.49 -8.84 -8.32
C ILE A 180 -8.23 -9.84 -7.20
N GLY A 181 -8.14 -11.11 -7.56
CA GLY A 181 -7.70 -12.18 -6.67
C GLY A 181 -6.47 -12.86 -7.25
N ASN A 182 -5.42 -13.02 -6.45
CA ASN A 182 -4.21 -13.74 -6.86
C ASN A 182 -3.65 -14.56 -5.68
N SER A 183 -2.79 -15.52 -6.00
CA SER A 183 -2.18 -16.35 -4.96
C SER A 183 -1.02 -15.67 -4.24
N ASP A 184 -0.27 -14.80 -4.94
CA ASP A 184 1.05 -14.32 -4.52
C ASP A 184 1.95 -15.51 -4.13
N ALA A 185 1.89 -16.55 -4.96
CA ALA A 185 2.54 -17.81 -4.68
C ALA A 185 4.06 -17.69 -4.82
N HIS A 186 4.76 -18.04 -3.75
CA HIS A 186 6.21 -18.19 -3.67
C HIS A 186 6.61 -19.68 -3.59
N GLY A 187 5.66 -20.58 -3.83
CA GLY A 187 5.86 -22.02 -3.92
C GLY A 187 4.65 -22.73 -4.54
N LEU A 188 4.83 -23.96 -5.00
CA LEU A 188 3.82 -24.72 -5.74
C LEU A 188 2.58 -25.03 -4.89
N SER A 189 2.71 -25.14 -3.57
CA SER A 189 1.57 -25.35 -2.67
C SER A 189 0.68 -24.11 -2.51
N GLU A 190 1.13 -22.96 -3.00
CA GLU A 190 0.44 -21.68 -2.79
C GLU A 190 -0.44 -21.25 -3.96
N ILE A 191 -0.13 -21.69 -5.18
CA ILE A 191 -0.91 -21.35 -6.39
C ILE A 191 -2.37 -21.79 -6.26
N GLY A 192 -3.29 -21.01 -6.82
CA GLY A 192 -4.73 -21.30 -6.78
C GLY A 192 -5.42 -20.96 -5.46
N SER A 193 -4.71 -20.38 -4.49
CA SER A 193 -5.30 -19.93 -3.22
C SER A 193 -6.03 -18.59 -3.28
N GLY A 194 -5.83 -17.86 -4.37
CA GLY A 194 -6.55 -16.67 -4.76
C GLY A 194 -6.49 -16.59 -6.27
N MET A 195 -7.58 -16.22 -6.89
CA MET A 195 -7.72 -16.17 -8.35
C MET A 195 -8.72 -15.10 -8.76
N THR A 196 -8.57 -14.61 -9.98
CA THR A 196 -9.46 -13.62 -10.58
C THR A 196 -10.35 -14.30 -11.59
N GLY A 197 -11.66 -14.29 -11.36
CA GLY A 197 -12.63 -14.63 -12.39
C GLY A 197 -12.80 -13.47 -13.37
N LEU A 198 -12.69 -13.75 -14.66
CA LEU A 198 -12.79 -12.77 -15.75
C LEU A 198 -13.91 -13.16 -16.70
N TYR A 199 -14.73 -12.19 -17.09
CA TYR A 199 -15.72 -12.36 -18.15
C TYR A 199 -15.10 -12.02 -19.50
N LEU A 200 -14.75 -13.05 -20.28
CA LEU A 200 -14.05 -12.91 -21.57
C LEU A 200 -14.81 -13.63 -22.70
N PRO A 201 -14.56 -13.30 -23.98
CA PRO A 201 -15.07 -14.09 -25.10
C PRO A 201 -14.52 -15.52 -25.09
N GLU A 202 -15.11 -16.40 -25.90
CA GLU A 202 -14.77 -17.83 -25.97
C GLU A 202 -13.29 -18.14 -26.31
N LYS A 203 -12.64 -17.23 -27.07
CA LYS A 203 -11.22 -17.32 -27.42
C LYS A 203 -10.52 -16.04 -26.96
N PRO A 204 -10.17 -15.94 -25.67
CA PRO A 204 -9.64 -14.71 -25.11
C PRO A 204 -8.24 -14.40 -25.62
N GLU A 205 -8.00 -13.15 -25.99
CA GLU A 205 -6.68 -12.61 -26.28
C GLU A 205 -6.15 -11.73 -25.13
N LYS A 206 -4.88 -11.31 -25.21
CA LYS A 206 -4.26 -10.39 -24.23
C LYS A 206 -5.04 -9.09 -24.10
N SER A 207 -5.55 -8.55 -25.20
CA SER A 207 -6.35 -7.33 -25.24
C SER A 207 -7.65 -7.46 -24.45
N ASP A 208 -8.32 -8.62 -24.53
CA ASP A 208 -9.57 -8.90 -23.80
C ASP A 208 -9.35 -8.92 -22.29
N LEU A 209 -8.26 -9.53 -21.83
CA LEU A 209 -7.85 -9.51 -20.42
C LEU A 209 -7.69 -8.08 -19.91
N LEU A 210 -6.88 -7.28 -20.61
CA LEU A 210 -6.59 -5.89 -20.23
C LEU A 210 -7.87 -5.06 -20.24
N TYR A 211 -8.74 -5.27 -21.23
CA TYR A 211 -10.05 -4.63 -21.31
C TYR A 211 -10.95 -5.03 -20.14
N ALA A 212 -11.00 -6.32 -19.77
CA ALA A 212 -11.82 -6.79 -18.67
C ALA A 212 -11.40 -6.16 -17.34
N ILE A 213 -10.10 -6.09 -17.05
CA ILE A 213 -9.59 -5.42 -15.84
C ILE A 213 -9.88 -3.91 -15.90
N ALA A 214 -9.59 -3.25 -17.02
CA ALA A 214 -9.80 -1.82 -17.17
C ALA A 214 -11.28 -1.39 -17.01
N ASN A 215 -12.21 -2.29 -17.31
CA ASN A 215 -13.65 -2.06 -17.27
C ASN A 215 -14.35 -2.87 -16.16
N GLN A 216 -13.61 -3.29 -15.13
CA GLN A 216 -14.20 -3.89 -13.92
C GLN A 216 -15.05 -5.14 -14.23
N LYS A 217 -14.73 -5.88 -15.30
CA LYS A 217 -15.38 -7.14 -15.69
C LYS A 217 -14.70 -8.33 -15.01
N THR A 218 -14.47 -8.22 -13.71
CA THR A 218 -13.79 -9.24 -12.91
C THR A 218 -14.49 -9.47 -11.58
N PHE A 219 -14.20 -10.60 -10.96
CA PHE A 219 -14.39 -10.82 -9.53
C PHE A 219 -13.15 -11.53 -8.99
N ALA A 220 -12.89 -11.40 -7.69
CA ALA A 220 -11.84 -12.14 -7.01
C ALA A 220 -12.45 -13.31 -6.25
N THR A 221 -11.75 -14.44 -6.14
CA THR A 221 -12.22 -15.59 -5.34
C THR A 221 -11.04 -16.40 -4.79
N THR A 222 -11.26 -17.12 -3.69
CA THR A 222 -10.32 -18.16 -3.20
C THR A 222 -10.57 -19.53 -3.82
N ASP A 223 -11.68 -19.69 -4.54
CA ASP A 223 -12.19 -20.98 -4.99
C ASP A 223 -12.83 -20.86 -6.38
N GLN A 224 -12.40 -21.72 -7.29
CA GLN A 224 -12.90 -21.79 -8.67
C GLN A 224 -14.36 -22.21 -8.74
N GLY A 225 -14.86 -22.92 -7.72
CA GLY A 225 -16.27 -23.32 -7.64
C GLY A 225 -17.21 -22.16 -7.38
N ILE A 226 -16.71 -20.94 -7.13
CA ILE A 226 -17.53 -19.74 -6.88
C ILE A 226 -17.58 -18.87 -8.14
N HIS A 227 -18.78 -18.73 -8.71
CA HIS A 227 -19.03 -17.86 -9.84
C HIS A 227 -19.95 -16.73 -9.40
N LEU A 228 -19.41 -15.52 -9.28
CA LEU A 228 -20.15 -14.34 -8.79
C LEU A 228 -20.48 -13.39 -9.93
N LYS A 229 -21.75 -13.30 -10.30
CA LYS A 229 -22.24 -12.38 -11.34
C LYS A 229 -23.04 -11.25 -10.72
N CYS A 230 -22.66 -10.01 -11.03
CA CYS A 230 -23.40 -8.81 -10.67
C CYS A 230 -23.83 -8.05 -11.92
N SER A 231 -24.97 -7.36 -11.85
CA SER A 231 -25.43 -6.47 -12.92
C SER A 231 -26.26 -5.32 -12.38
N MET A 232 -26.16 -4.16 -13.04
CA MET A 232 -27.00 -2.99 -12.77
C MET A 232 -28.09 -2.88 -13.82
N ASP A 233 -29.36 -2.92 -13.41
CA ASP A 233 -30.50 -2.54 -14.24
C ASP A 233 -30.82 -1.06 -13.96
N ASN A 234 -30.31 -0.18 -14.82
CA ASN A 234 -30.53 1.27 -14.66
C ASN A 234 -31.98 1.69 -14.89
N ALA A 235 -32.74 0.94 -15.71
CA ALA A 235 -34.13 1.26 -15.99
C ALA A 235 -35.04 0.97 -14.79
N ARG A 236 -34.73 -0.09 -14.04
CA ARG A 236 -35.43 -0.45 -12.80
C ARG A 236 -34.78 0.08 -11.53
N HIS A 237 -33.59 0.66 -11.66
CA HIS A 237 -32.76 1.06 -10.54
C HIS A 237 -32.45 -0.12 -9.60
N GLU A 238 -32.06 -1.28 -10.16
CA GLU A 238 -31.84 -2.51 -9.41
C GLU A 238 -30.39 -3.00 -9.54
N PHE A 239 -29.72 -3.20 -8.40
CA PHE A 239 -28.48 -3.99 -8.35
C PHE A 239 -28.86 -5.45 -8.15
N ASN A 240 -28.44 -6.30 -9.08
CA ASN A 240 -28.74 -7.73 -9.08
C ASN A 240 -27.44 -8.51 -8.86
N TRP A 241 -27.51 -9.57 -8.05
CA TRP A 241 -26.41 -10.53 -7.89
C TRP A 241 -26.93 -11.96 -8.05
N GLN A 242 -26.06 -12.81 -8.55
CA GLN A 242 -26.27 -14.24 -8.67
C GLN A 242 -24.95 -14.94 -8.40
N ILE A 243 -24.99 -15.90 -7.48
CA ILE A 243 -23.86 -16.74 -7.15
C ILE A 243 -24.22 -18.16 -7.59
N SER A 244 -23.46 -18.66 -8.55
CA SER A 244 -23.50 -20.06 -8.92
C SER A 244 -22.27 -20.77 -8.39
N TRP A 245 -22.42 -22.07 -8.26
CA TRP A 245 -21.58 -22.90 -7.43
C TRP A 245 -21.37 -24.22 -8.15
N ASP A 246 -20.12 -24.66 -8.27
CA ASP A 246 -19.85 -26.00 -8.77
C ASP A 246 -19.86 -27.01 -7.60
N PRO A 247 -20.90 -27.86 -7.48
CA PRO A 247 -21.02 -28.81 -6.38
C PRO A 247 -19.98 -29.93 -6.45
N GLU A 248 -19.35 -30.19 -7.60
CA GLU A 248 -18.33 -31.23 -7.74
C GLU A 248 -16.97 -30.77 -7.18
N ILE A 249 -16.78 -29.45 -7.05
CA ILE A 249 -15.51 -28.85 -6.62
C ILE A 249 -15.54 -28.50 -5.11
N THR A 250 -16.72 -28.30 -4.53
CA THR A 250 -16.86 -27.80 -3.16
C THR A 250 -17.66 -28.74 -2.26
N ASP A 251 -17.00 -29.31 -1.25
CA ASP A 251 -17.66 -30.09 -0.19
C ASP A 251 -18.42 -29.13 0.73
N ARG A 252 -19.77 -29.20 0.74
CA ARG A 252 -20.64 -28.13 1.26
C ARG A 252 -21.44 -28.54 2.47
N THR A 253 -21.02 -28.07 3.64
CA THR A 253 -21.90 -28.02 4.82
C THR A 253 -22.15 -26.60 5.33
N ASP A 254 -21.30 -25.62 4.98
CA ASP A 254 -21.40 -24.26 5.50
C ASP A 254 -22.21 -23.31 4.60
N LYS A 255 -23.16 -22.59 5.21
CA LYS A 255 -23.92 -21.51 4.54
C LYS A 255 -23.01 -20.31 4.27
N TYR A 256 -23.09 -19.77 3.06
CA TYR A 256 -22.45 -18.50 2.69
C TYR A 256 -23.28 -17.31 3.17
N THR A 257 -22.58 -16.23 3.50
CA THR A 257 -23.18 -14.91 3.73
C THR A 257 -22.88 -14.03 2.53
N VAL A 258 -23.90 -13.35 2.00
CA VAL A 258 -23.73 -12.33 0.96
C VAL A 258 -23.95 -10.96 1.57
N GLU A 259 -22.96 -10.09 1.46
CA GLU A 259 -23.05 -8.69 1.87
C GLU A 259 -23.01 -7.79 0.65
N ILE A 260 -23.95 -6.85 0.58
CA ILE A 260 -24.03 -5.86 -0.50
C ILE A 260 -23.65 -4.51 0.06
N TYR A 261 -22.83 -3.78 -0.70
CA TYR A 261 -22.29 -2.48 -0.32
C TYR A 261 -22.62 -1.43 -1.37
N ASN A 262 -22.88 -0.20 -0.92
CA ASN A 262 -22.77 1.01 -1.73
C ASN A 262 -21.61 1.82 -1.17
N ARG A 263 -20.53 2.01 -1.94
CA ARG A 263 -19.28 2.60 -1.44
C ARG A 263 -18.74 1.81 -0.24
N SER A 264 -18.68 2.41 0.94
CA SER A 264 -18.29 1.76 2.20
C SER A 264 -19.48 1.26 3.01
N ASP A 265 -20.71 1.63 2.65
CA ASP A 265 -21.90 1.39 3.46
C ASP A 265 -22.52 0.04 3.10
N ARG A 266 -22.67 -0.82 4.11
CA ARG A 266 -23.33 -2.13 3.95
C ARG A 266 -24.83 -1.93 3.87
N VAL A 267 -25.40 -2.15 2.70
CA VAL A 267 -26.83 -1.90 2.40
C VAL A 267 -27.72 -3.15 2.54
N ALA A 268 -27.15 -4.35 2.44
CA ALA A 268 -27.90 -5.60 2.65
C ALA A 268 -27.02 -6.76 3.12
N VAL A 269 -27.66 -7.72 3.81
CA VAL A 269 -27.12 -9.06 4.10
C VAL A 269 -28.17 -10.07 3.65
N THR A 270 -27.78 -11.05 2.83
CA THR A 270 -28.72 -11.87 2.06
C THR A 270 -28.11 -13.22 1.64
N GLU A 271 -28.86 -13.97 0.85
CA GLU A 271 -28.49 -15.30 0.33
C GLU A 271 -27.91 -15.22 -1.11
N ASN A 272 -27.78 -16.39 -1.75
CA ASN A 272 -26.99 -16.62 -2.96
C ASN A 272 -27.43 -15.83 -4.21
N SER A 273 -28.65 -15.30 -4.23
CA SER A 273 -29.14 -14.47 -5.33
C SER A 273 -30.17 -13.47 -4.84
N GLY A 274 -30.33 -12.39 -5.59
CA GLY A 274 -31.36 -11.41 -5.29
C GLY A 274 -31.13 -10.09 -5.99
N LYS A 275 -31.93 -9.13 -5.56
CA LYS A 275 -31.89 -7.76 -6.05
C LYS A 275 -32.17 -6.77 -4.94
N ILE A 276 -31.55 -5.61 -5.01
CA ILE A 276 -31.88 -4.46 -4.18
C ILE A 276 -32.16 -3.25 -5.05
N LYS A 277 -33.09 -2.41 -4.61
CA LYS A 277 -33.34 -1.13 -5.26
C LYS A 277 -32.21 -0.16 -4.90
N ALA A 278 -31.52 0.36 -5.91
CA ALA A 278 -30.50 1.39 -5.76
C ALA A 278 -31.19 2.74 -5.51
N THR A 279 -31.35 3.11 -4.24
CA THR A 279 -32.10 4.31 -3.84
C THR A 279 -31.31 5.61 -4.02
N GLU A 280 -29.98 5.52 -4.12
CA GLU A 280 -29.06 6.64 -4.23
C GLU A 280 -27.93 6.36 -5.22
N ASP A 281 -27.37 7.43 -5.77
CA ASP A 281 -26.22 7.40 -6.69
C ASP A 281 -24.97 6.85 -5.98
N GLY A 282 -24.30 5.91 -6.63
CA GLY A 282 -23.18 5.26 -5.98
C GLY A 282 -22.52 4.16 -6.77
N ILE A 283 -21.70 3.40 -6.05
CA ILE A 283 -20.92 2.31 -6.61
C ILE A 283 -21.20 1.07 -5.77
N TYR A 284 -21.91 0.13 -6.38
CA TYR A 284 -22.42 -1.06 -5.71
C TYR A 284 -21.53 -2.26 -5.97
N TRP A 285 -21.31 -3.07 -4.94
CA TRP A 285 -20.49 -4.28 -5.04
C TRP A 285 -20.93 -5.32 -4.01
N ALA A 286 -20.55 -6.57 -4.23
CA ALA A 286 -20.95 -7.69 -3.39
C ALA A 286 -19.73 -8.45 -2.87
N VAL A 287 -19.86 -8.96 -1.64
CA VAL A 287 -18.94 -9.93 -1.05
C VAL A 287 -19.72 -11.17 -0.67
N VAL A 288 -19.17 -12.32 -1.01
CA VAL A 288 -19.67 -13.64 -0.64
C VAL A 288 -18.61 -14.29 0.20
N PHE A 289 -18.94 -14.71 1.41
CA PHE A 289 -17.93 -15.38 2.24
C PHE A 289 -18.55 -16.38 3.21
N ASN A 290 -17.74 -17.35 3.61
CA ASN A 290 -17.97 -18.20 4.76
C ASN A 290 -16.68 -18.23 5.61
N ARG A 291 -16.46 -19.29 6.39
CA ARG A 291 -15.25 -19.42 7.23
C ARG A 291 -13.96 -19.59 6.43
N GLU A 292 -14.03 -20.18 5.24
CA GLU A 292 -12.86 -20.67 4.50
C GLU A 292 -12.71 -20.05 3.11
N ASN A 293 -13.81 -19.54 2.54
CA ASN A 293 -13.88 -19.06 1.18
C ASN A 293 -14.46 -17.67 1.09
N ILE A 294 -13.99 -16.92 0.10
CA ILE A 294 -14.47 -15.58 -0.20
C ILE A 294 -14.48 -15.33 -1.70
N ALA A 295 -15.49 -14.61 -2.17
CA ALA A 295 -15.53 -14.00 -3.49
C ALA A 295 -16.01 -12.54 -3.41
N VAL A 296 -15.46 -11.68 -4.27
CA VAL A 296 -15.66 -10.23 -4.22
C VAL A 296 -15.90 -9.72 -5.63
N SER A 297 -17.03 -9.05 -5.87
CA SER A 297 -17.31 -8.51 -7.19
C SER A 297 -16.51 -7.24 -7.44
N SER A 298 -16.17 -6.99 -8.70
CA SER A 298 -15.87 -5.64 -9.14
C SER A 298 -17.07 -4.70 -8.93
N PRO A 299 -16.84 -3.38 -8.86
CA PRO A 299 -17.89 -2.42 -8.58
C PRO A 299 -18.74 -2.13 -9.82
N LEU A 300 -20.04 -1.91 -9.61
CA LEU A 300 -20.97 -1.45 -10.62
C LEU A 300 -21.50 -0.06 -10.25
N CYS A 301 -21.27 0.88 -11.16
CA CYS A 301 -21.73 2.24 -11.03
C CYS A 301 -23.25 2.34 -11.27
N TYR A 302 -23.96 3.03 -10.39
CA TYR A 302 -25.36 3.38 -10.55
C TYR A 302 -25.57 4.88 -10.46
N LYS A 303 -26.46 5.38 -11.32
CA LYS A 303 -26.94 6.76 -11.30
C LYS A 303 -28.43 6.80 -11.56
N LYS A 304 -29.12 7.61 -10.77
CA LYS A 304 -30.55 7.89 -10.88
C LYS A 304 -30.84 8.85 -12.04
N THR A 305 -29.91 9.75 -12.37
CA THR A 305 -30.02 10.69 -13.48
C THR A 305 -28.83 10.57 -14.44
N GLU A 306 -29.08 10.57 -15.75
CA GLU A 306 -28.06 10.38 -16.82
C GLU A 306 -27.04 11.53 -16.94
N THR A 307 -27.08 12.57 -16.11
CA THR A 307 -26.21 13.73 -16.21
C THR A 307 -24.72 13.41 -16.01
N GLU A 308 -23.86 14.17 -16.73
CA GLU A 308 -22.41 14.08 -17.04
C GLU A 308 -21.41 13.91 -15.87
N TYR A 309 -21.83 13.30 -14.77
CA TYR A 309 -21.05 13.21 -13.55
C TYR A 309 -19.85 12.25 -13.64
N PHE A 310 -19.81 11.30 -14.59
CA PHE A 310 -18.67 10.36 -14.70
C PHE A 310 -17.50 10.95 -15.46
N SER A 311 -17.78 11.61 -16.58
CA SER A 311 -16.80 12.42 -17.29
C SER A 311 -16.24 13.45 -16.33
N SER A 312 -17.09 14.25 -15.69
CA SER A 312 -16.64 15.33 -14.80
C SER A 312 -16.00 14.85 -13.50
N MET A 313 -16.43 13.76 -12.85
CA MET A 313 -15.80 13.27 -11.61
C MET A 313 -14.49 12.54 -11.88
N ARG A 314 -14.43 11.71 -12.94
CA ARG A 314 -13.17 11.06 -13.35
C ARG A 314 -12.19 12.08 -13.90
N LEU A 315 -12.62 13.04 -14.73
CA LEU A 315 -11.79 14.16 -15.16
C LEU A 315 -11.40 15.05 -13.98
N ASN A 316 -12.29 15.40 -13.05
CA ASN A 316 -11.91 16.24 -11.90
C ASN A 316 -10.96 15.53 -10.94
N PHE A 317 -11.10 14.22 -10.74
CA PHE A 317 -10.18 13.45 -9.90
C PHE A 317 -8.86 13.18 -10.61
N GLU A 318 -8.87 12.77 -11.88
CA GLU A 318 -7.66 12.64 -12.70
C GLU A 318 -6.96 13.99 -12.85
N ASN A 319 -7.69 15.11 -12.99
CA ASN A 319 -7.14 16.47 -13.01
C ASN A 319 -6.66 16.93 -11.63
N LYS A 320 -7.28 16.51 -10.52
CA LYS A 320 -6.78 16.78 -9.15
C LYS A 320 -5.50 15.98 -8.88
N LEU A 321 -5.47 14.71 -9.26
CA LEU A 321 -4.29 13.86 -9.20
C LEU A 321 -3.20 14.34 -10.16
N GLU A 322 -3.55 14.77 -11.37
CA GLU A 322 -2.61 15.33 -12.34
C GLU A 322 -2.12 16.70 -11.90
N LYS A 323 -2.96 17.59 -11.38
CA LYS A 323 -2.50 18.87 -10.82
C LYS A 323 -1.54 18.63 -9.67
N HIS A 324 -1.86 17.69 -8.77
CA HIS A 324 -0.93 17.26 -7.73
C HIS A 324 0.35 16.62 -8.29
N ALA A 325 0.26 15.74 -9.30
CA ALA A 325 1.36 15.00 -9.92
C ALA A 325 2.24 15.85 -10.87
N VAL A 326 1.67 16.88 -11.52
CA VAL A 326 2.31 17.80 -12.48
C VAL A 326 2.99 18.94 -11.72
N GLU A 327 2.39 19.46 -10.64
CA GLU A 327 3.09 20.33 -9.68
C GLU A 327 4.26 19.59 -9.01
N THR A 328 4.15 18.27 -8.76
CA THR A 328 5.29 17.45 -8.29
C THR A 328 6.36 17.21 -9.36
N ARG A 329 6.04 17.33 -10.65
CA ARG A 329 6.90 16.79 -11.71
C ARG A 329 8.08 17.65 -12.15
N PHE A 330 8.16 18.94 -11.80
CA PHE A 330 9.28 19.76 -12.31
C PHE A 330 9.83 20.86 -11.39
N LYS A 331 9.28 21.12 -10.20
CA LYS A 331 9.81 22.17 -9.31
C LYS A 331 10.20 21.74 -7.90
N ASN A 332 9.75 20.58 -7.41
CA ASN A 332 9.95 20.19 -6.02
C ASN A 332 10.73 18.88 -5.91
N THR A 333 12.05 18.99 -5.76
CA THR A 333 12.87 17.96 -5.12
C THR A 333 12.31 17.67 -3.72
N LEU A 334 11.72 16.49 -3.54
CA LEU A 334 11.56 15.74 -2.27
C LEU A 334 10.89 16.42 -1.05
N LYS A 335 10.45 17.69 -1.13
CA LYS A 335 10.00 18.46 0.04
C LYS A 335 8.52 18.35 0.39
N ASP A 336 7.63 18.00 -0.53
CA ASP A 336 6.17 18.12 -0.29
C ASP A 336 5.37 16.86 -0.63
N ILE A 337 5.59 15.75 0.08
CA ILE A 337 4.59 14.66 0.15
C ILE A 337 3.78 14.88 1.42
N TYR A 338 2.56 15.40 1.24
CA TYR A 338 1.58 15.66 2.30
C TYR A 338 1.26 14.39 3.10
N TRP A 339 1.36 14.51 4.43
CA TRP A 339 0.99 13.52 5.44
C TRP A 339 -0.10 14.11 6.31
N LEU A 340 -1.30 13.52 6.30
CA LEU A 340 -2.34 13.80 7.29
C LEU A 340 -3.18 12.53 7.53
N GLU A 341 -2.73 11.67 8.45
CA GLU A 341 -3.65 10.84 9.23
C GLU A 341 -4.26 11.69 10.35
N LEU A 342 -5.28 12.48 10.01
CA LEU A 342 -6.23 13.01 11.00
C LEU A 342 -7.41 12.05 11.07
N ARG A 343 -7.17 10.83 11.56
CA ARG A 343 -8.23 9.90 11.88
C ARG A 343 -9.06 10.49 13.05
N LYS A 344 -10.28 10.95 12.71
CA LYS A 344 -11.54 10.86 13.49
C LYS A 344 -12.34 12.11 13.91
N LYS A 345 -11.96 13.37 13.67
CA LYS A 345 -12.90 14.52 13.80
C LYS A 345 -12.55 15.68 12.85
N THR A 346 -13.54 16.14 12.08
CA THR A 346 -13.45 17.18 11.03
C THR A 346 -13.26 18.62 11.51
N SER A 347 -12.96 18.86 12.79
CA SER A 347 -12.49 20.18 13.26
C SER A 347 -11.98 20.07 14.69
N PHE A 348 -10.75 20.55 14.94
CA PHE A 348 -10.33 20.94 16.29
C PHE A 348 -10.58 22.45 16.41
N ASN A 349 -11.59 22.81 17.20
CA ASN A 349 -11.79 24.19 17.60
C ASN A 349 -10.84 24.49 18.76
N PHE A 350 -9.80 25.29 18.51
CA PHE A 350 -8.85 25.78 19.52
C PHE A 350 -9.35 27.02 20.27
N SER A 351 -10.66 27.29 20.27
CA SER A 351 -11.26 28.17 21.27
C SER A 351 -10.84 27.68 22.67
N PRO A 352 -10.61 28.56 23.66
CA PRO A 352 -10.12 28.16 24.96
C PRO A 352 -11.11 27.18 25.62
N VAL A 353 -10.82 25.89 25.52
CA VAL A 353 -11.55 24.85 26.22
C VAL A 353 -11.01 24.86 27.65
N LYS A 354 -11.83 25.24 28.62
CA LYS A 354 -11.51 25.21 30.06
C LYS A 354 -11.29 23.78 30.63
N LYS A 355 -10.93 22.79 29.80
CA LYS A 355 -10.72 21.40 30.19
C LYS A 355 -9.41 20.90 29.58
N SER A 356 -8.59 20.28 30.42
CA SER A 356 -7.38 19.51 30.06
C SER A 356 -7.57 18.74 28.76
N VAL A 357 -7.02 19.27 27.67
CA VAL A 357 -6.94 18.53 26.41
C VAL A 357 -5.72 17.64 26.50
N LYS A 358 -5.96 16.34 26.59
CA LYS A 358 -4.91 15.32 26.42
C LYS A 358 -4.86 14.94 24.94
N ALA A 359 -3.70 15.08 24.31
CA ALA A 359 -3.47 14.46 23.00
C ALA A 359 -2.48 13.32 23.10
N GLU A 360 -2.73 12.30 22.31
CA GLU A 360 -1.80 11.23 22.03
C GLU A 360 -1.10 11.52 20.70
N ILE A 361 0.23 11.46 20.69
CA ILE A 361 1.07 11.77 19.55
C ILE A 361 2.03 10.61 19.33
N GLU A 362 2.13 10.12 18.10
CA GLU A 362 3.16 9.17 17.72
C GLU A 362 4.43 9.91 17.28
N ILE A 363 5.57 9.56 17.86
CA ILE A 363 6.89 10.11 17.52
C ILE A 363 7.88 8.99 17.19
N TYR A 364 8.84 9.29 16.31
CA TYR A 364 9.92 8.38 15.94
C TYR A 364 11.25 8.95 16.42
N SER A 365 12.00 8.18 17.22
CA SER A 365 13.20 8.67 17.89
C SER A 365 14.38 7.68 17.76
N PRO A 366 15.63 8.16 17.68
CA PRO A 366 16.81 7.31 17.78
C PRO A 366 17.00 6.73 19.19
N THR A 367 16.34 7.31 20.21
CA THR A 367 16.45 6.92 21.61
C THR A 367 15.10 6.51 22.19
N ARG A 368 15.15 5.67 23.23
CA ARG A 368 13.96 5.15 23.92
C ARG A 368 13.18 6.23 24.68
N GLU A 369 13.85 7.30 25.09
CA GLU A 369 13.30 8.41 25.87
C GLU A 369 13.77 9.73 25.27
N PRO A 370 13.09 10.25 24.22
CA PRO A 370 13.51 11.48 23.58
C PRO A 370 13.31 12.69 24.49
N LEU A 371 14.19 13.68 24.34
CA LEU A 371 13.98 14.99 24.92
C LEU A 371 13.03 15.79 24.02
N ILE A 372 11.90 16.23 24.58
CA ILE A 372 10.92 17.07 23.89
C ILE A 372 10.97 18.47 24.52
N THR A 373 11.05 19.51 23.68
CA THR A 373 11.09 20.91 24.11
C THR A 373 10.01 21.75 23.45
N ASP A 374 9.57 22.80 24.12
CA ASP A 374 8.67 23.82 23.57
C ASP A 374 9.42 24.86 22.74
N ALA A 375 8.72 25.85 22.15
CA ALA A 375 9.38 26.87 21.33
C ALA A 375 10.39 27.76 22.04
N LEU A 376 10.38 27.74 23.37
CA LEU A 376 11.34 28.50 24.18
C LEU A 376 12.50 27.61 24.64
N GLY A 377 12.53 26.35 24.21
CA GLY A 377 13.53 25.36 24.58
C GLY A 377 13.29 24.72 25.96
N ASN A 378 12.15 24.98 26.60
CA ASN A 378 11.82 24.36 27.89
C ASN A 378 11.48 22.90 27.68
N LYS A 379 11.90 22.03 28.59
CA LYS A 379 11.57 20.62 28.56
C LYS A 379 10.06 20.41 28.77
N ILE A 380 9.45 19.63 27.89
CA ILE A 380 8.05 19.21 27.99
C ILE A 380 8.00 17.87 28.69
N ASN A 381 7.17 17.79 29.73
CA ASN A 381 6.85 16.52 30.36
C ASN A 381 5.78 15.81 29.55
N PHE A 382 6.04 14.55 29.22
CA PHE A 382 5.10 13.67 28.54
C PHE A 382 4.98 12.36 29.30
N ARG A 383 3.87 11.65 29.10
CA ARG A 383 3.71 10.26 29.55
C ARG A 383 3.77 9.35 28.34
N LEU A 384 4.51 8.26 28.43
CA LEU A 384 4.42 7.22 27.41
C LEU A 384 3.07 6.52 27.54
N SER A 385 2.23 6.59 26.51
CA SER A 385 0.99 5.81 26.45
C SER A 385 1.27 4.37 26.01
N SER A 386 2.40 4.14 25.32
CA SER A 386 2.90 2.81 24.99
C SER A 386 4.42 2.69 25.19
N PRO A 387 4.95 1.49 25.49
CA PRO A 387 6.39 1.29 25.55
C PRO A 387 7.05 1.62 24.22
N ALA A 388 8.15 2.36 24.28
CA ALA A 388 9.05 2.55 23.16
C ALA A 388 9.41 1.21 22.52
N SER A 389 9.15 1.07 21.22
CA SER A 389 9.43 -0.16 20.49
C SER A 389 10.24 0.15 19.24
N TYR A 390 11.18 -0.72 18.92
CA TYR A 390 11.90 -0.70 17.65
C TYR A 390 11.85 -2.11 17.05
N ARG A 391 12.06 -2.20 15.74
CA ARG A 391 12.19 -3.48 15.05
C ARG A 391 13.64 -3.71 14.69
N THR A 392 14.20 -4.85 15.07
CA THR A 392 15.47 -5.32 14.48
C THR A 392 15.14 -5.89 13.10
N ILE A 393 15.60 -5.22 12.05
CA ILE A 393 15.39 -5.64 10.66
C ILE A 393 16.43 -6.71 10.30
N ILE A 394 17.66 -6.54 10.79
CA ILE A 394 18.78 -7.42 10.46
C ILE A 394 19.54 -7.72 11.74
N ASN A 395 19.80 -8.99 12.00
CA ASN A 395 20.71 -9.46 13.05
C ASN A 395 21.44 -10.70 12.50
N LYS A 396 22.58 -10.48 11.85
CA LYS A 396 23.29 -11.53 11.10
C LYS A 396 24.75 -11.56 11.49
N GLN A 397 25.33 -12.76 11.57
CA GLN A 397 26.76 -12.96 11.71
C GLN A 397 27.30 -13.68 10.46
N CYS A 398 28.28 -13.11 9.75
CA CYS A 398 28.81 -13.66 8.49
C CYS A 398 30.35 -13.48 8.39
N ARG A 399 31.05 -14.31 7.59
CA ARG A 399 32.52 -14.20 7.37
C ARG A 399 32.90 -13.39 6.13
N ASN A 400 32.02 -13.39 5.12
CA ASN A 400 32.12 -12.41 4.04
C ASN A 400 31.35 -11.17 4.46
N PRO A 401 31.87 -9.96 4.20
CA PRO A 401 31.12 -8.74 4.45
C PRO A 401 29.84 -8.79 3.61
N CYS A 402 28.71 -9.14 4.24
CA CYS A 402 27.36 -8.96 3.71
C CYS A 402 27.10 -7.47 3.33
N PHE A 403 28.03 -6.59 3.70
CA PHE A 403 28.14 -5.18 3.36
C PHE A 403 28.07 -4.86 1.88
N ASP A 404 28.68 -5.67 1.00
CA ASP A 404 28.62 -5.40 -0.43
C ASP A 404 27.20 -5.62 -0.96
N GLU A 405 26.44 -6.58 -0.40
CA GLU A 405 25.02 -6.80 -0.71
C GLU A 405 24.16 -5.59 -0.27
N PHE A 406 24.37 -5.06 0.95
CA PHE A 406 23.71 -3.83 1.42
C PHE A 406 24.09 -2.58 0.63
N TYR A 407 25.36 -2.47 0.24
CA TYR A 407 25.86 -1.38 -0.58
C TYR A 407 25.32 -1.48 -2.01
N ILE A 408 25.16 -2.69 -2.53
CA ILE A 408 24.51 -2.99 -3.81
C ILE A 408 23.03 -2.60 -3.75
N TRP A 409 22.29 -2.92 -2.69
CA TRP A 409 20.89 -2.53 -2.52
C TRP A 409 20.70 -1.00 -2.52
N LEU A 410 21.60 -0.26 -1.86
CA LEU A 410 21.58 1.20 -1.88
C LEU A 410 22.08 1.80 -3.20
N LYS A 411 23.06 1.18 -3.87
CA LYS A 411 23.65 1.64 -5.14
C LYS A 411 22.77 1.31 -6.36
N ARG A 412 22.03 0.21 -6.32
CA ARG A 412 21.05 -0.20 -7.36
C ARG A 412 19.69 0.48 -7.20
N ASN A 413 19.55 1.32 -6.17
CA ASN A 413 18.31 2.04 -5.89
C ASN A 413 17.20 1.01 -5.58
N GLU A 414 17.42 0.05 -4.67
CA GLU A 414 16.46 -1.01 -4.29
C GLU A 414 15.78 -0.74 -2.92
N ILE A 415 16.33 0.15 -2.09
CA ILE A 415 15.70 0.68 -0.84
C ILE A 415 16.08 2.15 -0.68
N HIS A 416 15.43 3.04 -1.41
CA HIS A 416 15.83 4.46 -1.46
C HIS A 416 14.90 5.44 -0.76
N GLU A 417 13.89 4.90 -0.09
CA GLU A 417 13.11 5.66 0.87
C GLU A 417 13.72 5.61 2.25
N TYR A 418 14.86 4.93 2.44
CA TYR A 418 15.54 4.77 3.73
C TYR A 418 17.06 4.90 3.60
N MET A 419 17.70 5.37 4.66
CA MET A 419 19.15 5.52 4.80
C MET A 419 19.61 4.92 6.11
N PHE A 420 20.87 4.46 6.14
CA PHE A 420 21.52 4.12 7.39
C PHE A 420 21.84 5.37 8.18
N PHE A 421 21.42 5.41 9.43
CA PHE A 421 21.56 6.49 10.37
C PHE A 421 22.20 5.97 11.66
N ASN A 422 22.96 6.81 12.37
CA ASN A 422 23.75 6.42 13.55
C ASN A 422 24.50 5.08 13.35
N ILE A 423 25.32 5.04 12.30
CA ILE A 423 26.21 3.90 12.05
C ILE A 423 27.31 3.92 13.10
N ASP A 424 27.27 2.96 14.01
CA ASP A 424 28.34 2.68 14.96
C ASP A 424 29.00 1.36 14.58
N TYR A 425 30.32 1.30 14.66
CA TYR A 425 31.06 0.08 14.41
C TYR A 425 32.22 -0.08 15.38
N LYS A 426 32.49 -1.32 15.76
CA LYS A 426 33.56 -1.69 16.69
C LYS A 426 34.28 -2.92 16.19
N ASN A 427 35.59 -2.95 16.34
CA ASN A 427 36.38 -4.13 16.09
C ASN A 427 36.77 -4.78 17.44
N ASN A 428 36.47 -6.08 17.60
CA ASN A 428 36.82 -6.86 18.79
C ASN A 428 37.54 -8.15 18.36
N GLY A 429 38.87 -8.05 18.20
CA GLY A 429 39.70 -9.14 17.68
C GLY A 429 39.30 -9.50 16.25
N ASP A 430 38.84 -10.73 16.04
CA ASP A 430 38.37 -11.22 14.74
C ASP A 430 36.92 -10.84 14.44
N LEU A 431 36.20 -10.22 15.38
CA LEU A 431 34.78 -9.86 15.22
C LEU A 431 34.59 -8.35 15.01
N PHE A 432 34.18 -7.98 13.80
CA PHE A 432 33.72 -6.66 13.45
C PHE A 432 32.21 -6.54 13.70
N ILE A 433 31.79 -5.63 14.57
CA ILE A 433 30.39 -5.39 14.89
C ILE A 433 29.96 -4.08 14.23
N LEU A 434 28.88 -4.11 13.46
CA LEU A 434 28.20 -2.92 12.97
C LEU A 434 26.78 -2.83 13.51
N ASN A 435 26.46 -1.67 14.06
CA ASN A 435 25.11 -1.27 14.41
C ASN A 435 24.69 -0.10 13.52
N ALA A 436 23.49 -0.17 12.96
CA ALA A 436 22.91 0.96 12.24
C ALA A 436 21.41 1.08 12.54
N LEU A 437 20.91 2.30 12.44
CA LEU A 437 19.49 2.58 12.36
C LEU A 437 19.10 2.71 10.89
N LEU A 438 17.94 2.22 10.51
CA LEU A 438 17.32 2.45 9.22
C LEU A 438 16.24 3.52 9.43
N VAL A 439 16.38 4.65 8.76
CA VAL A 439 15.45 5.78 8.83
C VAL A 439 14.97 6.12 7.44
N PRO A 440 13.74 6.60 7.24
CA PRO A 440 13.34 7.05 5.92
C PRO A 440 14.29 8.13 5.38
N ALA A 441 14.76 8.04 4.13
CA ALA A 441 15.66 8.96 3.46
C ALA A 441 15.12 10.40 3.47
N LYS A 442 13.80 10.55 3.38
CA LYS A 442 13.09 11.83 3.55
C LYS A 442 13.30 12.46 4.94
N MET A 443 13.62 11.69 5.98
CA MET A 443 13.94 12.23 7.31
C MET A 443 15.38 12.77 7.40
N VAL A 444 16.18 12.59 6.34
CA VAL A 444 17.59 12.93 6.28
C VAL A 444 17.79 14.09 5.29
N PHE A 445 17.38 15.29 5.68
CA PHE A 445 17.40 16.49 4.82
C PHE A 445 18.75 17.21 4.68
N ILE A 446 19.88 16.47 4.70
CA ILE A 446 21.21 17.11 4.70
C ILE A 446 22.06 16.57 3.54
N ASP A 447 22.46 17.47 2.63
CA ASP A 447 23.39 17.18 1.52
C ASP A 447 24.72 16.55 1.98
N ASN A 448 25.11 16.79 3.24
CA ASN A 448 26.31 16.23 3.87
C ASN A 448 26.17 14.77 4.32
N PHE A 449 24.95 14.23 4.40
CA PHE A 449 24.75 12.88 4.92
C PHE A 449 25.22 11.81 3.93
N GLY A 450 24.93 11.99 2.64
CA GLY A 450 25.43 11.11 1.59
C GLY A 450 26.97 11.07 1.55
N LYS A 451 27.63 12.20 1.88
CA LYS A 451 29.08 12.26 2.03
C LYS A 451 29.56 11.48 3.26
N LYS A 452 28.99 11.74 4.45
CA LYS A 452 29.33 11.03 5.69
C LYS A 452 29.17 9.50 5.54
N TYR A 453 28.09 9.05 4.88
CA TYR A 453 27.87 7.63 4.60
C TYR A 453 28.96 7.04 3.70
N ARG A 454 29.31 7.73 2.59
CA ARG A 454 30.39 7.31 1.69
C ARG A 454 31.72 7.22 2.43
N ASP A 455 32.02 8.20 3.27
CA ASP A 455 33.27 8.26 4.04
C ASP A 455 33.35 7.14 5.09
N ILE A 456 32.25 6.86 5.80
CA ILE A 456 32.14 5.73 6.74
C ILE A 456 32.29 4.40 6.00
N SER A 457 31.61 4.23 4.87
CA SER A 457 31.71 3.01 4.05
C SER A 457 33.14 2.78 3.56
N ALA A 458 33.81 3.82 3.06
CA ALA A 458 35.22 3.75 2.67
C ALA A 458 36.14 3.41 3.86
N SER A 459 35.84 3.92 5.05
CA SER A 459 36.61 3.65 6.27
C SER A 459 36.44 2.21 6.73
N ILE A 460 35.20 1.69 6.74
CA ILE A 460 34.91 0.30 7.09
C ILE A 460 35.65 -0.65 6.14
N LYS A 461 35.64 -0.37 4.83
CA LYS A 461 36.36 -1.18 3.83
C LYS A 461 37.87 -1.29 4.08
N LYS A 462 38.49 -0.28 4.70
CA LYS A 462 39.91 -0.31 5.06
C LYS A 462 40.20 -1.14 6.31
N LEU A 463 39.21 -1.31 7.19
CA LEU A 463 39.36 -1.95 8.50
C LEU A 463 39.07 -3.44 8.48
N VAL A 464 38.52 -3.97 7.39
CA VAL A 464 37.94 -5.31 7.35
C VAL A 464 38.61 -6.16 6.29
N SER A 465 38.89 -7.43 6.62
CA SER A 465 39.52 -8.40 5.72
C SER A 465 38.53 -9.49 5.31
N SER A 466 38.88 -10.28 4.29
CA SER A 466 38.09 -11.47 3.89
C SER A 466 38.02 -12.56 4.96
N LYS A 467 38.84 -12.47 6.02
CA LYS A 467 38.88 -13.42 7.15
C LYS A 467 38.14 -12.92 8.39
N THR A 468 37.77 -11.64 8.43
CA THR A 468 37.10 -11.02 9.58
C THR A 468 35.68 -11.58 9.72
N LEU A 469 35.27 -11.93 10.94
CA LEU A 469 33.89 -12.29 11.24
C LEU A 469 33.09 -11.00 11.47
N TYR A 470 31.90 -10.91 10.93
CA TYR A 470 31.05 -9.73 10.99
C TYR A 470 29.80 -10.03 11.79
N LYS A 471 29.37 -9.12 12.66
CA LYS A 471 28.03 -9.09 13.25
C LYS A 471 27.35 -7.79 12.85
N LEU A 472 26.30 -7.90 12.05
CA LEU A 472 25.49 -6.79 11.58
C LEU A 472 24.17 -6.75 12.34
N THR A 473 23.88 -5.61 12.95
CA THR A 473 22.57 -5.33 13.55
C THR A 473 21.99 -4.04 12.97
N VAL A 474 20.87 -4.14 12.27
CA VAL A 474 20.12 -2.99 11.73
C VAL A 474 18.76 -2.91 12.41
N LYS A 475 18.42 -1.73 12.91
CA LYS A 475 17.16 -1.47 13.65
C LYS A 475 16.39 -0.30 13.05
N THR A 476 15.08 -0.22 13.22
CA THR A 476 14.31 1.02 12.94
C THR A 476 14.52 2.07 14.05
N LEU A 477 14.01 3.29 13.85
CA LEU A 477 13.76 4.22 14.97
C LEU A 477 12.82 3.59 16.00
N TYR A 478 12.90 4.07 17.24
CA TYR A 478 11.90 3.82 18.26
C TYR A 478 10.61 4.53 17.87
N LYS A 479 9.53 3.76 17.70
CA LYS A 479 8.17 4.27 17.65
C LYS A 479 7.66 4.42 19.09
N LEU A 480 7.20 5.63 19.41
CA LEU A 480 6.73 6.01 20.75
C LEU A 480 5.35 6.62 20.59
N SER A 481 4.41 6.26 21.45
CA SER A 481 3.17 7.01 21.62
C SER A 481 3.26 7.78 22.93
N ILE A 482 3.11 9.10 22.86
CA ILE A 482 3.22 10.00 24.00
C ILE A 482 1.90 10.72 24.24
N GLN A 483 1.55 10.91 25.50
CA GLN A 483 0.45 11.74 25.93
C GLN A 483 0.97 13.07 26.47
N LEU A 484 0.49 14.16 25.87
CA LEU A 484 0.75 15.54 26.31
C LEU A 484 -0.49 16.13 26.97
N ASP A 485 -0.29 16.92 28.02
CA ASP A 485 -1.34 17.71 28.68
C ASP A 485 -1.14 19.18 28.31
N PHE A 486 -2.10 19.77 27.58
CA PHE A 486 -1.94 21.11 27.01
C PHE A 486 -2.30 22.27 27.94
N ASP A 487 -2.76 22.00 29.17
CA ASP A 487 -3.16 23.05 30.11
C ASP A 487 -2.03 23.99 30.54
N SER A 488 -0.77 23.68 30.18
CA SER A 488 0.44 24.38 30.66
C SER A 488 1.36 24.92 29.57
N TYR A 489 1.03 24.78 28.27
CA TYR A 489 2.00 25.04 27.19
C TYR A 489 1.44 25.94 26.09
N TYR A 490 2.23 26.93 25.69
CA TYR A 490 1.95 27.77 24.51
C TYR A 490 2.47 27.08 23.25
N PHE A 491 1.63 27.01 22.21
CA PHE A 491 2.08 26.63 20.86
C PHE A 491 2.83 27.82 20.22
N PRO A 492 3.87 27.58 19.40
CA PRO A 492 4.31 26.28 18.88
C PRO A 492 5.32 25.55 19.76
N PHE A 493 5.49 24.26 19.54
CA PHE A 493 6.65 23.52 20.03
C PHE A 493 7.83 23.76 19.06
N GLU A 494 9.00 24.11 19.56
CA GLU A 494 10.25 24.13 18.78
C GLU A 494 11.20 23.11 19.38
N ILE A 495 11.67 22.21 18.52
CA ILE A 495 12.68 21.24 18.92
C ILE A 495 14.01 21.92 18.67
N ASN A 496 14.76 22.18 19.75
CA ASN A 496 15.95 23.02 19.75
C ASN A 496 16.93 22.62 18.63
N LYS A 497 17.22 23.56 17.73
CA LYS A 497 17.99 23.34 16.50
C LYS A 497 19.50 23.10 16.72
N ASN A 498 20.03 23.47 17.89
CA ASN A 498 21.48 23.64 18.10
C ASN A 498 22.13 22.65 19.09
N ARG A 499 21.44 21.56 19.45
CA ARG A 499 22.10 20.40 20.07
C ARG A 499 22.01 19.22 19.11
N SER A 500 23.15 18.96 18.49
CA SER A 500 23.45 17.89 17.54
C SER A 500 22.90 16.52 17.98
N GLU A 501 21.72 16.15 17.47
CA GLU A 501 21.46 14.97 16.63
C GLU A 501 19.93 14.78 16.44
N ILE A 502 19.49 14.98 15.19
CA ILE A 502 18.20 14.55 14.58
C ILE A 502 16.97 15.42 14.88
N HIS A 503 16.54 16.18 13.88
CA HIS A 503 15.31 16.96 13.93
C HIS A 503 14.07 16.09 13.70
N ASN A 504 13.16 16.21 14.66
CA ASN A 504 11.82 15.65 14.74
C ASN A 504 10.80 16.47 13.93
N TYR A 505 9.74 15.79 13.49
CA TYR A 505 8.57 16.33 12.79
C TYR A 505 7.52 16.86 13.78
N LEU A 506 7.05 18.08 13.53
CA LEU A 506 5.77 18.63 13.98
C LEU A 506 5.25 19.50 12.83
N PHE A 507 4.04 19.21 12.36
CA PHE A 507 3.41 19.87 11.21
C PHE A 507 3.12 21.35 11.50
N TRP A 508 3.49 22.23 10.56
CA TRP A 508 3.03 23.61 10.52
C TRP A 508 1.85 23.75 9.55
N ILE A 509 0.77 24.36 10.02
CA ILE A 509 -0.35 24.83 9.20
C ILE A 509 0.10 26.16 8.59
N ASN A 510 0.03 26.28 7.27
CA ASN A 510 0.05 27.58 6.62
C ASN A 510 -1.11 27.65 5.63
N HIS A 511 -2.06 28.55 5.87
CA HIS A 511 -2.82 29.21 4.83
C HIS A 511 -2.87 30.70 5.15
N ASN A 512 -2.16 31.48 4.34
CA ASN A 512 -2.38 32.90 4.17
C ASN A 512 -3.75 33.12 3.51
N TYR A 513 -4.61 33.91 4.15
CA TYR A 513 -5.36 34.93 3.44
C TYR A 513 -4.84 36.28 3.88
N SER A 514 -4.40 37.05 2.89
CA SER A 514 -4.04 38.45 3.01
C SER A 514 -5.30 39.28 3.26
N THR A 515 -5.21 40.24 4.17
CA THR A 515 -5.52 41.65 3.87
C THR A 515 -5.04 42.52 5.02
N ALA A 516 -4.55 43.70 4.64
CA ALA A 516 -3.88 44.65 5.48
C ALA A 516 -4.70 45.07 6.71
N TYR A 517 -4.03 45.24 7.86
CA TYR A 517 -4.10 46.48 8.64
C TYR A 517 -2.85 46.58 9.51
N LYS A 518 -2.06 47.64 9.29
CA LYS A 518 -1.15 48.16 10.33
C LYS A 518 -2.04 48.59 11.49
N ILE A 519 -1.96 47.90 12.62
CA ILE A 519 -2.48 48.44 13.88
C ILE A 519 -1.31 49.17 14.56
N PRO A 520 -1.37 50.50 14.69
CA PRO A 520 -0.37 51.28 15.41
C PRO A 520 -0.26 50.88 16.88
N LYS A 521 0.82 51.29 17.53
CA LYS A 521 1.10 51.15 18.97
C LYS A 521 0.05 51.79 19.91
N SER A 522 -1.11 52.24 19.43
CA SER A 522 -2.11 53.00 20.19
C SER A 522 -3.38 52.23 20.60
N THR A 523 -3.55 50.96 20.25
CA THR A 523 -4.79 50.21 20.58
C THR A 523 -4.67 49.24 21.75
N ARG A 524 -3.59 49.35 22.54
CA ARG A 524 -3.40 48.61 23.81
C ARG A 524 -4.02 49.35 25.03
N GLN A 525 -4.49 50.59 24.85
CA GLN A 525 -5.02 51.43 25.94
C GLN A 525 -6.57 51.56 25.93
N ALA A 526 -7.27 50.89 25.00
CA ALA A 526 -8.72 51.05 24.82
C ALA A 526 -9.57 49.85 25.28
N TRP A 527 -8.95 48.78 25.79
CA TRP A 527 -9.66 47.62 26.36
C TRP A 527 -9.51 47.48 27.89
N GLU A 528 -8.76 48.38 28.53
CA GLU A 528 -8.55 48.36 30.00
C GLU A 528 -9.41 49.38 30.78
N ASN A 529 -10.35 50.11 30.14
CA ASN A 529 -11.11 51.16 30.83
C ASN A 529 -12.64 51.14 30.70
N ILE A 530 -13.28 50.08 30.18
CA ILE A 530 -14.76 49.95 30.27
C ILE A 530 -15.14 48.48 30.54
N PHE A 531 -14.94 48.04 31.78
CA PHE A 531 -15.91 47.31 32.62
C PHE A 531 -15.27 47.04 34.00
N GLN A 532 -14.90 48.12 34.69
CA GLN A 532 -14.90 48.17 36.15
C GLN A 532 -16.26 48.73 36.58
N ILE A 533 -17.06 47.96 37.33
CA ILE A 533 -18.12 48.33 38.28
C ILE A 533 -18.85 47.01 38.63
N PHE A 534 -18.86 46.67 39.92
CA PHE A 534 -19.28 45.42 40.60
C PHE A 534 -18.22 44.32 40.78
N MET A 535 -17.41 44.59 41.83
CA MET A 535 -16.56 43.74 42.68
C MET A 535 -15.42 42.96 42.03
#